data_AF-A0A520H5G0-F1
#
_entry.id   AF-A0A520H5G0-F1
#
_cell.length_a   1.000
_cell.length_b   1.000
_cell.length_c   1.000
_cell.angle_alpha   90.00
_cell.angle_beta   90.00
_cell.angle_gamma   90.00
#
_symmetry.space_group_name_H-M   'P 1'
#
loop_
_entity.id
_entity.type
_entity.pdbx_description
1 polymer ?
#
loop_
_entity_poly.entity_id
_entity_poly.type
_entity_poly.pdbx_seq_one_letter_code
_entity_poly.pdbx_strand_id
1 'polypeptide(L)'
;IARYRQLYPDRTPGQILLAATTAGRSWPGHLIQAEERARIGAPTWMYQLDFPAPEAGGVLGAFHSLDIGLVFDNTALPSARTGDGPAARALAARMADSLVAFARTGDPNTRALPAWPRFDLDRRATMIFDRACRVENDPRREERLLFAVAPYIKPGG
;
A
#
# COMPACT_ATOMS: atom_id res chain seq x y z
N ILE A 1 5.30 19.94 8.61
CA ILE A 1 6.21 20.16 7.44
C ILE A 1 7.68 19.87 7.77
N ALA A 2 8.27 20.47 8.82
CA ALA A 2 9.68 20.23 9.17
C ALA A 2 10.05 18.73 9.34
N ARG A 3 9.21 17.97 10.06
CA ARG A 3 9.40 16.52 10.22
C ARG A 3 9.40 15.75 8.88
N TYR A 4 8.49 16.10 7.97
CA TYR A 4 8.43 15.47 6.64
C TYR A 4 9.65 15.77 5.77
N ARG A 5 10.22 16.98 5.87
CA ARG A 5 11.48 17.32 5.17
C ARG A 5 12.66 16.50 5.69
N GLN A 6 12.65 16.14 6.98
CA GLN A 6 13.67 15.26 7.56
C GLN A 6 13.48 13.81 7.10
N LEU A 7 12.24 13.33 7.05
CA LEU A 7 11.93 11.96 6.60
C LEU A 7 12.17 11.77 5.10
N TYR A 8 11.96 12.83 4.31
CA TYR A 8 12.06 12.79 2.85
C TYR A 8 12.86 13.99 2.32
N PRO A 9 14.19 13.99 2.48
CA PRO A 9 15.04 15.11 2.08
C PRO A 9 15.00 15.37 0.58
N ASP A 10 14.81 14.32 -0.23
CA ASP A 10 14.85 14.38 -1.69
C ASP A 10 13.47 14.65 -2.32
N ARG A 11 12.41 14.74 -1.52
CA ARG A 11 11.05 15.00 -2.03
C ARG A 11 10.82 16.49 -2.25
N THR A 12 10.19 16.82 -3.37
CA THR A 12 9.72 18.19 -3.63
C THR A 12 8.66 18.60 -2.61
N PRO A 13 8.41 19.92 -2.42
CA PRO A 13 7.33 20.38 -1.54
C PRO A 13 5.96 19.78 -1.90
N GLY A 14 5.67 19.59 -3.19
CA GLY A 14 4.43 18.95 -3.66
C GLY A 14 4.36 17.48 -3.25
N GLN A 15 5.45 16.73 -3.39
CA GLN A 15 5.52 15.33 -2.94
C GLN A 15 5.40 15.19 -1.42
N ILE A 16 5.96 16.14 -0.65
CA ILE A 16 5.76 16.20 0.80
C ILE A 16 4.29 16.46 1.16
N LEU A 17 3.64 17.40 0.48
CA LEU A 17 2.22 17.68 0.68
C LEU A 17 1.35 16.45 0.37
N LEU A 18 1.62 15.76 -0.73
CA LEU A 18 0.93 14.53 -1.10
C LEU A 18 1.15 13.43 -0.04
N ALA A 19 2.39 13.19 0.37
CA ALA A 19 2.72 12.19 1.38
C ALA A 19 2.01 12.46 2.72
N ALA A 20 2.06 13.70 3.20
CA ALA A 20 1.39 14.12 4.42
C ALA A 20 -0.14 14.01 4.31
N THR A 21 -0.71 14.34 3.16
CA THR A 21 -2.14 14.21 2.91
C THR A 21 -2.56 12.74 2.92
N THR A 22 -1.81 11.86 2.26
CA THR A 22 -2.07 10.41 2.28
C THR A 22 -2.00 9.85 3.71
N ALA A 23 -0.95 10.21 4.45
CA ALA A 23 -0.74 9.73 5.81
C ALA A 23 -1.81 10.23 6.80
N GLY A 24 -2.29 11.46 6.65
CA GLY A 24 -3.30 12.03 7.53
C GLY A 24 -4.74 11.66 7.17
N ARG A 25 -5.05 11.44 5.88
CA ARG A 25 -6.42 11.23 5.40
C ARG A 25 -6.72 9.79 5.01
N SER A 26 -5.85 9.17 4.21
CA SER A 26 -6.19 7.93 3.51
C SER A 26 -5.69 6.68 4.23
N TRP A 27 -4.63 6.82 5.01
CA TRP A 27 -3.95 5.71 5.68
C TRP A 27 -4.53 5.32 7.06
N PRO A 28 -4.93 6.25 7.95
CA PRO A 28 -5.27 5.89 9.33
C PRO A 28 -6.46 4.93 9.44
N GLY A 29 -7.49 5.11 8.62
CA GLY A 29 -8.72 4.31 8.70
C GLY A 29 -8.49 2.81 8.48
N HIS A 30 -7.71 2.43 7.46
CA HIS A 30 -7.46 1.01 7.20
C HIS A 30 -6.49 0.39 8.21
N LEU A 31 -5.55 1.18 8.75
CA LEU A 31 -4.66 0.73 9.80
C LEU A 31 -5.41 0.46 11.10
N ILE A 32 -6.29 1.38 11.52
CA ILE A 32 -7.15 1.19 12.70
C ILE A 32 -7.97 -0.09 12.55
N GLN A 33 -8.57 -0.31 11.38
CA GLN A 33 -9.32 -1.55 11.11
C GLN A 33 -8.45 -2.80 11.25
N ALA A 34 -7.22 -2.79 10.73
CA ALA A 34 -6.31 -3.92 10.84
C ALA A 34 -5.85 -4.16 12.27
N GLU A 35 -5.58 -3.11 13.04
CA GLU A 35 -5.20 -3.20 14.46
C GLU A 35 -6.35 -3.74 15.32
N GLU A 36 -7.59 -3.28 15.12
CA GLU A 36 -8.75 -3.82 15.85
C GLU A 36 -9.01 -5.29 15.51
N ARG A 37 -8.84 -5.69 14.24
CA ARG A 37 -8.93 -7.10 13.86
C ARG A 37 -7.83 -7.95 14.50
N ALA A 38 -6.60 -7.43 14.58
CA ALA A 38 -5.49 -8.12 15.22
C ALA A 38 -5.73 -8.33 16.73
N ARG A 39 -6.34 -7.36 17.43
CA ARG A 39 -6.68 -7.47 18.86
C ARG A 39 -7.60 -8.64 19.17
N ILE A 40 -8.51 -8.98 18.25
CA ILE A 40 -9.42 -10.12 18.41
C ILE A 40 -8.89 -11.40 17.75
N GLY A 41 -7.64 -11.42 17.28
CA GLY A 41 -7.02 -12.57 16.63
C GLY A 41 -7.62 -12.91 15.25
N ALA A 42 -8.36 -11.99 14.63
CA ALA A 42 -8.96 -12.24 13.32
C ALA A 42 -7.87 -12.26 12.22
N PRO A 43 -7.84 -13.27 11.34
CA PRO A 43 -6.88 -13.33 10.23
C PRO A 43 -6.95 -12.05 9.39
N THR A 44 -5.81 -11.38 9.27
CA THR A 44 -5.69 -10.05 8.66
C THR A 44 -4.37 -9.97 7.93
N TRP A 45 -4.36 -9.34 6.75
CA TRP A 45 -3.18 -9.08 5.95
C TRP A 45 -3.26 -7.64 5.45
N MET A 46 -2.13 -6.95 5.42
CA MET A 46 -2.02 -5.58 4.92
C MET A 46 -1.05 -5.51 3.76
N TYR A 47 -1.37 -4.69 2.76
CA TYR A 47 -0.45 -4.33 1.70
C TYR A 47 -0.36 -2.81 1.50
N GLN A 48 0.71 -2.39 0.84
CA GLN A 48 0.92 -1.05 0.31
C GLN A 48 1.40 -1.17 -1.14
N LEU A 49 0.89 -0.31 -2.02
CA LEU A 49 1.39 -0.21 -3.39
C LEU A 49 2.45 0.90 -3.46
N ASP A 50 3.66 0.53 -3.88
CA ASP A 50 4.78 1.45 -4.15
C ASP A 50 5.10 1.52 -5.65
N PHE A 51 4.48 0.66 -6.48
CA PHE A 51 4.65 0.68 -7.93
C PHE A 51 4.16 2.01 -8.53
N PRO A 52 5.03 2.80 -9.18
CA PRO A 52 4.67 4.12 -9.66
C PRO A 52 3.92 4.04 -10.99
N ALA A 53 2.94 4.90 -11.16
CA ALA A 53 2.32 5.13 -12.47
C ALA A 53 3.38 5.73 -13.43
N PRO A 54 3.51 5.26 -14.68
CA PRO A 54 4.60 5.66 -15.58
C PRO A 54 4.52 7.13 -16.04
N GLU A 55 3.37 7.79 -15.92
CA GLU A 55 3.16 9.16 -16.38
C GLU A 55 4.11 10.16 -15.72
N ALA A 56 4.53 11.15 -16.50
CA ALA A 56 5.45 12.20 -16.08
C ALA A 56 6.70 11.64 -15.35
N GLY A 57 7.22 10.51 -15.84
CA GLY A 57 8.43 9.88 -15.32
C GLY A 57 8.26 9.25 -13.93
N GLY A 58 7.05 8.88 -13.51
CA GLY A 58 6.83 8.29 -12.20
C GLY A 58 6.54 9.28 -11.08
N VAL A 59 6.45 10.58 -11.39
CA VAL A 59 6.33 11.65 -10.38
C VAL A 59 5.07 11.51 -9.50
N LEU A 60 4.00 10.92 -10.06
CA LEU A 60 2.75 10.69 -9.34
C LEU A 60 2.85 9.55 -8.32
N GLY A 61 3.85 8.69 -8.44
CA GLY A 61 3.98 7.49 -7.62
C GLY A 61 2.77 6.56 -7.75
N ALA A 62 2.49 5.82 -6.68
CA ALA A 62 1.29 4.99 -6.55
C ALA A 62 0.12 5.84 -6.06
N PHE A 63 -0.63 6.44 -7.00
CA PHE A 63 -1.78 7.27 -6.66
C PHE A 63 -3.03 6.42 -6.38
N HIS A 64 -4.08 7.08 -5.86
CA HIS A 64 -5.35 6.43 -5.54
C HIS A 64 -5.94 5.66 -6.73
N SER A 65 -6.40 4.42 -6.48
CA SER A 65 -6.98 3.50 -7.47
C SER A 65 -6.03 2.90 -8.51
N LEU A 66 -4.72 3.14 -8.40
CA LEU A 66 -3.74 2.57 -9.34
C LEU A 66 -3.65 1.03 -9.25
N ASP A 67 -3.90 0.49 -8.06
CA ASP A 67 -3.93 -0.94 -7.76
C ASP A 67 -5.03 -1.71 -8.51
N ILE A 68 -6.15 -1.07 -8.87
CA ILE A 68 -7.29 -1.74 -9.53
C ILE A 68 -6.85 -2.45 -10.81
N GLY A 69 -6.09 -1.78 -11.69
CA GLY A 69 -5.62 -2.39 -12.93
C GLY A 69 -4.69 -3.59 -12.71
N LEU A 70 -3.94 -3.60 -11.61
CA LEU A 70 -3.01 -4.68 -11.25
C LEU A 70 -3.75 -5.86 -10.62
N VAL A 71 -4.65 -5.58 -9.67
CA VAL A 71 -5.40 -6.60 -8.93
C VAL A 71 -6.31 -7.43 -9.85
N PHE A 72 -6.85 -6.81 -10.91
CA PHE A 72 -7.72 -7.48 -11.88
C PHE A 72 -6.99 -7.97 -13.14
N ASP A 73 -5.65 -7.93 -13.17
CA ASP A 73 -4.83 -8.34 -14.33
C ASP A 73 -5.23 -7.65 -15.65
N ASN A 74 -5.51 -6.35 -15.58
CA ASN A 74 -6.11 -5.55 -16.66
C ASN A 74 -5.17 -4.46 -17.19
N THR A 75 -3.85 -4.66 -17.12
CA THR A 75 -2.84 -3.65 -17.50
C THR A 75 -2.92 -3.21 -18.97
N ALA A 76 -3.46 -4.06 -19.85
CA ALA A 76 -3.63 -3.78 -21.27
C ALA A 76 -4.85 -2.91 -21.60
N LEU A 77 -5.75 -2.63 -20.65
CA LEU A 77 -6.91 -1.79 -20.91
C LEU A 77 -6.50 -0.32 -21.09
N PRO A 78 -7.12 0.45 -22.01
CA PRO A 78 -6.84 1.87 -22.18
C PRO A 78 -7.06 2.71 -20.93
N SER A 79 -7.92 2.26 -20.02
CA SER A 79 -8.18 2.89 -18.73
C SER A 79 -7.13 2.59 -17.66
N ALA A 80 -6.25 1.59 -17.87
CA ALA A 80 -5.23 1.22 -16.92
C ALA A 80 -4.10 2.26 -16.90
N ARG A 81 -3.93 2.90 -15.75
CA ARG A 81 -2.92 3.94 -15.53
C ARG A 81 -1.58 3.39 -15.04
N THR A 82 -1.44 2.07 -14.95
CA THR A 82 -0.21 1.38 -14.52
C THR A 82 0.79 1.22 -15.66
N GLY A 83 0.35 1.46 -16.90
CA GLY A 83 1.01 1.01 -18.11
C GLY A 83 0.93 -0.51 -18.30
N ASP A 84 1.37 -0.96 -19.47
CA ASP A 84 1.44 -2.38 -19.85
C ASP A 84 2.90 -2.84 -20.08
N GLY A 85 3.84 -2.30 -19.32
CA GLY A 85 5.23 -2.73 -19.39
C GLY A 85 5.43 -4.13 -18.77
N PRO A 86 6.56 -4.82 -19.03
CA PRO A 86 6.85 -6.12 -18.42
C PRO A 86 6.75 -6.12 -16.89
N ALA A 87 7.17 -5.04 -16.23
CA ALA A 87 7.07 -4.90 -14.78
C ALA A 87 5.62 -4.77 -14.29
N ALA A 88 4.77 -4.04 -15.02
CA ALA A 88 3.36 -3.89 -14.68
C ALA A 88 2.62 -5.23 -14.83
N ARG A 89 2.82 -5.93 -15.96
CA ARG A 89 2.25 -7.27 -16.19
C ARG A 89 2.70 -8.29 -15.14
N ALA A 90 3.99 -8.30 -14.79
CA ALA A 90 4.51 -9.20 -13.76
C ALA A 90 3.92 -8.91 -12.37
N LEU A 91 3.73 -7.63 -12.03
CA LEU A 91 3.10 -7.25 -10.77
C LEU A 91 1.60 -7.57 -10.77
N ALA A 92 0.91 -7.34 -11.89
CA ALA A 92 -0.50 -7.65 -12.04
C ALA A 92 -0.79 -9.14 -11.85
N ALA A 93 -0.01 -10.01 -12.50
CA ALA A 93 -0.09 -11.46 -12.30
C ALA A 93 0.07 -11.86 -10.82
N ARG A 94 1.06 -11.27 -10.11
CA ARG A 94 1.28 -11.54 -8.68
C ARG A 94 0.12 -11.08 -7.80
N MET A 95 -0.42 -9.88 -8.05
CA MET A 95 -1.53 -9.32 -7.27
C MET A 95 -2.83 -10.08 -7.52
N ALA A 96 -3.12 -10.42 -8.77
CA ALA A 96 -4.27 -11.23 -9.15
C ALA A 96 -4.21 -12.65 -8.54
N ASP A 97 -3.07 -13.33 -8.66
CA ASP A 97 -2.87 -14.65 -8.04
C ASP A 97 -3.06 -14.61 -6.52
N SER A 98 -2.57 -13.55 -5.86
CA SER A 98 -2.71 -13.35 -4.42
C SER A 98 -4.16 -13.10 -4.00
N LEU A 99 -4.90 -12.28 -4.75
CA LEU A 99 -6.33 -12.08 -4.51
C LEU A 99 -7.11 -13.39 -4.69
N VAL A 100 -6.81 -14.16 -5.73
CA VAL A 100 -7.44 -15.46 -5.99
C VAL A 100 -7.12 -16.45 -4.87
N ALA A 101 -5.87 -16.52 -4.40
CA ALA A 101 -5.49 -17.37 -3.28
C ALA A 101 -6.26 -17.01 -2.00
N PHE A 102 -6.36 -15.72 -1.70
CA PHE A 102 -7.13 -15.22 -0.56
C PHE A 102 -8.62 -15.58 -0.68
N ALA A 103 -9.24 -15.36 -1.84
CA ALA A 103 -10.64 -15.70 -2.07
C ALA A 103 -10.93 -17.21 -1.91
N ARG A 104 -9.97 -18.07 -2.27
CA ARG A 104 -10.12 -19.53 -2.20
C ARG A 104 -9.88 -20.11 -0.81
N THR A 105 -8.93 -19.54 -0.07
CA THR A 105 -8.38 -20.19 1.13
C THR A 105 -8.36 -19.32 2.37
N GLY A 106 -8.61 -18.02 2.23
CA GLY A 106 -8.40 -17.02 3.27
C GLY A 106 -6.94 -16.67 3.50
N ASP A 107 -5.99 -17.17 2.68
CA ASP A 107 -4.56 -16.86 2.76
C ASP A 107 -4.06 -16.32 1.40
N PRO A 108 -3.46 -15.11 1.36
CA PRO A 108 -3.01 -14.49 0.11
C PRO A 108 -1.65 -15.01 -0.40
N ASN A 109 -0.99 -15.92 0.34
CA ASN A 109 0.34 -16.40 -0.02
C ASN A 109 0.34 -17.22 -1.31
N THR A 110 1.30 -16.90 -2.19
CA THR A 110 1.59 -17.65 -3.40
C THR A 110 3.09 -17.84 -3.56
N ARG A 111 3.52 -18.79 -4.39
CA ARG A 111 4.95 -19.02 -4.68
C ARG A 111 5.62 -17.82 -5.36
N ALA A 112 4.84 -16.91 -5.95
CA ALA A 112 5.33 -15.74 -6.67
C ALA A 112 5.60 -14.54 -5.74
N LEU A 113 5.24 -14.64 -4.46
CA LEU A 113 5.44 -13.61 -3.45
C LEU A 113 6.38 -14.10 -2.34
N PRO A 114 7.11 -13.18 -1.67
CA PRO A 114 7.75 -13.53 -0.41
C PRO A 114 6.68 -13.92 0.61
N ALA A 115 7.09 -14.68 1.64
CA ALA A 115 6.19 -15.08 2.71
C ALA A 115 5.51 -13.85 3.32
N TRP A 116 4.18 -13.80 3.23
CA TRP A 116 3.33 -12.71 3.71
C TRP A 116 2.70 -13.12 5.04
N PRO A 117 3.31 -12.75 6.17
CA PRO A 117 2.76 -13.08 7.47
C PRO A 117 1.43 -12.36 7.70
N ARG A 118 0.61 -12.91 8.60
CA ARG A 118 -0.56 -12.21 9.12
C ARG A 118 -0.12 -10.91 9.80
N PHE A 119 -0.97 -9.89 9.68
CA PHE A 119 -0.82 -8.65 10.39
C PHE A 119 -1.01 -8.88 11.89
N ASP A 120 -0.09 -8.33 12.68
CA ASP A 120 -0.12 -8.31 14.14
C ASP A 120 0.30 -6.92 14.66
N LEU A 121 0.08 -6.69 15.95
CA LEU A 121 0.37 -5.40 16.60
C LEU A 121 1.86 -5.19 16.92
N ASP A 122 2.68 -6.24 16.88
CA ASP A 122 4.10 -6.16 17.20
C ASP A 122 4.88 -5.69 15.98
N ARG A 123 4.75 -6.45 14.89
CA ARG A 123 5.49 -6.26 13.64
C ARG A 123 4.78 -5.35 12.65
N ARG A 124 3.44 -5.30 12.66
CA ARG A 124 2.63 -4.60 11.63
C ARG A 124 3.09 -4.95 10.21
N ALA A 125 3.40 -6.23 9.99
CA ALA A 125 3.98 -6.70 8.75
C ALA A 125 3.04 -6.43 7.56
N THR A 126 3.58 -5.81 6.53
CA THR A 126 2.83 -5.32 5.36
C THR A 126 3.53 -5.75 4.08
N MET A 127 2.78 -6.31 3.12
CA MET A 127 3.29 -6.60 1.77
C MET A 127 3.43 -5.31 0.99
N ILE A 128 4.63 -5.02 0.51
CA ILE A 128 4.89 -3.92 -0.41
C ILE A 128 4.86 -4.47 -1.84
N PHE A 129 3.86 -4.04 -2.60
CA PHE A 129 3.75 -4.30 -4.03
C PHE A 129 4.51 -3.23 -4.81
N ASP A 130 5.60 -3.64 -5.46
CA ASP A 130 6.43 -2.83 -6.33
C ASP A 130 7.05 -3.75 -7.40
N ARG A 131 7.98 -3.26 -8.22
CA ARG A 131 8.77 -4.07 -9.16
C ARG A 131 9.36 -5.32 -8.47
N ALA A 132 9.87 -5.13 -7.25
CA ALA A 132 10.25 -6.20 -6.35
C ALA A 132 9.31 -6.20 -5.13
N CYS A 133 8.46 -7.23 -5.04
CA CYS A 133 7.60 -7.42 -3.88
C CYS A 133 8.43 -7.80 -2.65
N ARG A 134 8.11 -7.21 -1.51
CA ARG A 134 8.82 -7.44 -0.23
C ARG A 134 7.87 -7.27 0.93
N VAL A 135 8.21 -7.80 2.10
CA VAL A 135 7.49 -7.51 3.34
C VAL A 135 8.30 -6.52 4.15
N GLU A 136 7.65 -5.46 4.62
CA GLU A 136 8.21 -4.51 5.56
C GLU A 136 7.44 -4.57 6.88
N ASN A 137 8.17 -4.50 8.00
CA ASN A 137 7.57 -4.37 9.32
C ASN A 137 7.32 -2.89 9.61
N ASP A 138 6.07 -2.52 9.90
CA ASP A 138 5.65 -1.17 10.24
C ASP A 138 6.10 -0.10 9.23
N PRO A 139 5.79 -0.26 7.92
CA PRO A 139 6.12 0.76 6.94
C PRO A 139 5.47 2.09 7.33
N ARG A 140 6.18 3.20 7.10
CA ARG A 140 5.71 4.56 7.42
C ARG A 140 5.47 4.79 8.93
N ARG A 141 6.12 4.03 9.81
CA ARG A 141 6.09 4.19 11.29
C ARG A 141 6.13 5.63 11.76
N GLU A 142 7.06 6.43 11.24
CA GLU A 142 7.24 7.81 11.69
C GLU A 142 6.04 8.70 11.34
N GLU A 143 5.40 8.46 10.20
CA GLU A 143 4.17 9.16 9.83
C GLU A 143 2.99 8.69 10.68
N ARG A 144 2.92 7.38 10.98
CA ARG A 144 1.93 6.80 11.93
C ARG A 144 1.96 7.50 13.26
N LEU A 145 3.15 7.59 13.86
CA LEU A 145 3.35 8.20 15.17
C LEU A 145 3.03 9.69 15.15
N LEU A 146 3.37 10.37 14.05
CA LEU A 146 3.08 11.79 13.89
C LEU A 146 1.56 12.07 13.85
N PHE A 147 0.77 11.21 13.20
CA PHE A 147 -0.68 11.39 13.11
C PHE A 147 -1.49 10.76 14.25
N ALA A 148 -0.89 9.86 15.03
CA ALA A 148 -1.56 9.21 16.18
C ALA A 148 -1.84 10.18 17.35
N VAL A 149 -1.27 11.39 17.36
CA VAL A 149 -1.47 12.38 18.42
C VAL A 149 -2.84 13.05 18.40
N ALA A 150 -3.63 12.87 17.35
CA ALA A 150 -4.98 13.41 17.21
C ALA A 150 -5.97 12.30 16.86
N PRO A 151 -7.23 12.38 17.35
CA PRO A 151 -8.26 11.44 16.95
C PRO A 151 -8.46 11.47 15.42
N TYR A 152 -8.48 10.29 14.80
CA TYR A 152 -8.86 10.18 13.40
C TYR A 152 -10.37 10.35 13.25
N ILE A 153 -10.80 11.43 12.60
CA ILE A 153 -12.19 11.67 12.22
C ILE A 153 -12.27 11.45 10.71
N LYS A 154 -13.01 10.41 10.28
CA LYS A 154 -13.23 10.17 8.85
C LYS A 154 -14.08 11.31 8.28
N PRO A 155 -13.59 12.09 7.30
CA PRO A 155 -14.41 13.13 6.68
C PRO A 155 -15.53 12.48 5.87
N GLY A 156 -16.79 12.87 6.13
CA GLY A 156 -17.97 12.41 5.38
C GLY A 156 -18.67 11.17 5.95
N GLY A 157 -18.60 10.95 7.27
CA GLY A 157 -19.49 10.05 8.01
C GLY A 157 -20.68 10.79 8.61
#